data_AF-R5PGE6-F1
#
_entry.id   AF-R5PGE6-F1
#
_cell.length_a   1.000
_cell.length_b   1.000
_cell.length_c   1.000
_cell.angle_alpha   90.00
_cell.angle_beta   90.00
_cell.angle_gamma   90.00
#
_symmetry.space_group_name_H-M   'P 1'
#
loop_
_entity.id
_entity.type
_entity.pdbx_description
1 polymer ?
#
loop_
_entity_poly.entity_id
_entity_poly.type
_entity_poly.pdbx_seq_one_letter_code
_entity_poly.pdbx_strand_id
1 'polypeptide(L)'
;MNRINKIAFFVSLIVLVVAFSLLSMSSMPKEFRYTWIGLNPWNGIEGLAFTVRYFLHTGTTATYIITIGLVLLIWWRLYAIFNRIWH
;
A
#
# COMPACT_ATOMS: atom_id res chain seq x y z
N MET A 1 8.99 -17.73 -21.18
CA MET A 1 9.06 -17.05 -19.86
C MET A 1 9.25 -15.57 -20.11
N ASN A 2 8.19 -14.76 -19.95
CA ASN A 2 8.33 -13.31 -20.04
C ASN A 2 9.24 -12.83 -18.91
N ARG A 3 10.38 -12.23 -19.25
CA ARG A 3 11.27 -11.59 -18.28
C ARG A 3 10.43 -10.58 -17.50
N ILE A 4 10.42 -10.68 -16.17
CA ILE A 4 9.86 -9.62 -15.32
C ILE A 4 10.59 -8.32 -15.67
N ASN A 5 9.83 -7.30 -16.04
CA ASN A 5 10.40 -5.98 -16.30
C ASN A 5 10.84 -5.39 -14.96
N LYS A 6 12.15 -5.43 -14.71
CA LYS A 6 12.74 -4.99 -13.44
C LYS A 6 12.43 -3.52 -13.16
N ILE A 7 12.41 -2.67 -14.18
CA ILE A 7 12.13 -1.23 -14.02
C ILE A 7 10.69 -1.04 -13.57
N ALA A 8 9.72 -1.65 -14.28
CA ALA A 8 8.31 -1.58 -13.90
C ALA A 8 8.07 -2.12 -12.49
N PHE A 9 8.77 -3.19 -12.11
CA PHE A 9 8.72 -3.76 -10.76
C PHE A 9 9.18 -2.77 -9.69
N PHE A 10 10.38 -2.20 -9.82
CA PHE A 10 10.89 -1.24 -8.85
C PHE A 10 10.02 0.02 -8.76
N VAL A 11 9.58 0.57 -9.90
CA VAL A 11 8.72 1.76 -9.89
C VAL A 11 7.37 1.47 -9.23
N SER A 12 6.77 0.31 -9.49
CA SER A 12 5.50 -0.08 -8.85
C SER A 12 5.61 -0.15 -7.32
N LEU A 13 6.75 -0.61 -6.79
CA LEU A 13 7.00 -0.63 -5.34
C LEU A 13 7.15 0.78 -4.78
N ILE A 14 7.88 1.66 -5.47
CA ILE A 14 8.05 3.06 -5.04
C ILE A 14 6.69 3.76 -4.99
N VAL A 15 5.86 3.60 -6.02
CA VAL A 15 4.52 4.20 -6.08
C VAL A 15 3.63 3.66 -4.97
N LEU A 16 3.70 2.36 -4.67
CA LEU A 16 2.96 1.76 -3.56
C LEU A 16 3.36 2.38 -2.21
N VAL A 17 4.67 2.53 -1.97
CA VAL A 17 5.19 3.17 -0.76
C VAL A 17 4.69 4.61 -0.65
N VAL A 18 4.83 5.40 -1.71
CA VAL A 18 4.37 6.80 -1.73
C VAL A 18 2.86 6.89 -1.48
N ALA A 19 2.06 6.00 -2.08
CA ALA A 19 0.61 5.99 -1.86
C ALA A 19 0.25 5.73 -0.39
N PHE A 20 0.88 4.76 0.26
CA PHE A 20 0.63 4.48 1.68
C PHE A 20 1.18 5.56 2.61
N SER A 21 2.29 6.20 2.26
CA SER A 21 2.77 7.40 2.97
C SER A 21 1.75 8.54 2.90
N LEU A 22 1.20 8.83 1.72
CA LEU A 22 0.18 9.87 1.55
C LEU A 22 -1.12 9.53 2.31
N LEU A 23 -1.54 8.26 2.29
CA LEU A 23 -2.66 7.80 3.10
C LEU A 23 -2.42 8.02 4.60
N SER A 24 -1.25 7.64 5.10
CA SER A 24 -0.84 7.88 6.49
C SER A 24 -0.93 9.37 6.85
N MET A 25 -0.37 10.25 6.03
CA MET A 25 -0.41 11.70 6.24
C MET A 25 -1.86 12.23 6.31
N SER A 26 -2.74 11.71 5.45
CA SER A 26 -4.14 12.14 5.38
C SER A 26 -4.92 11.78 6.64
N SER A 27 -4.59 10.65 7.27
CA SER A 27 -5.22 10.17 8.49
C SER A 27 -4.57 10.67 9.79
N MET A 28 -3.39 11.31 9.70
CA MET A 28 -2.67 11.78 10.88
C MET A 28 -3.10 13.18 11.36
N PRO A 29 -2.96 13.45 12.68
CA PRO A 29 -3.12 14.79 13.24
C PRO A 29 -2.21 15.80 12.55
N LYS A 30 -2.63 17.08 12.50
CA LYS A 30 -1.91 18.16 11.79
C LYS A 30 -0.45 18.29 12.22
N GLU A 31 -0.18 18.06 13.51
CA GLU A 31 1.14 18.15 14.13
C GLU A 31 2.13 17.12 13.60
N PHE A 32 1.64 15.93 13.22
CA PHE A 32 2.48 14.83 12.74
C PHE A 32 2.44 14.65 11.21
N ARG A 33 1.50 15.31 10.53
CA ARG A 33 1.22 15.11 9.10
C ARG A 33 2.44 15.21 8.19
N TYR A 34 3.32 16.19 8.40
CA TYR A 34 4.51 16.42 7.56
C TYR A 34 5.81 15.99 8.25
N THR A 35 5.72 15.08 9.21
CA THR A 35 6.88 14.51 9.91
C THR A 35 7.25 13.15 9.34
N TRP A 36 8.44 12.64 9.68
CA TRP A 36 8.84 11.27 9.37
C TRP A 36 7.86 10.22 9.89
N ILE A 37 7.19 10.51 11.02
CA ILE A 37 6.16 9.66 11.61
C ILE A 37 4.92 9.65 10.71
N GLY A 38 4.47 10.83 10.25
CA GLY A 38 3.33 10.95 9.34
C GLY A 38 3.57 10.37 7.95
N LEU A 39 4.82 10.39 7.49
CA LEU A 39 5.24 9.83 6.21
C LEU A 39 5.45 8.31 6.23
N ASN A 40 5.43 7.67 7.41
CA ASN A 40 5.67 6.24 7.51
C ASN A 40 4.54 5.46 6.80
N PRO A 41 4.84 4.74 5.71
CA PRO A 41 3.83 3.99 4.94
C PRO A 41 3.18 2.87 5.76
N TRP A 42 3.84 2.37 6.80
CA TRP A 42 3.26 1.33 7.67
C TRP A 42 2.02 1.81 8.39
N ASN A 43 1.96 3.08 8.79
CA ASN A 43 0.79 3.67 9.43
C ASN A 43 -0.41 3.68 8.45
N GLY A 44 -0.16 3.87 7.15
CA GLY A 44 -1.18 3.78 6.11
C GLY A 44 -1.70 2.35 5.93
N ILE A 45 -0.82 1.35 6.03
CA ILE A 45 -1.18 -0.08 5.97
C ILE A 45 -1.94 -0.50 7.23
N GLU A 46 -1.55 -0.01 8.42
CA GLU A 46 -2.31 -0.21 9.66
C GLU A 46 -3.70 0.42 9.59
N GLY A 47 -3.82 1.62 9.01
CA GLY A 47 -5.11 2.26 8.72
C GLY A 47 -5.98 1.41 7.78
N LEU A 48 -5.38 0.80 6.76
CA LEU A 48 -6.08 -0.15 5.88
C LEU A 48 -6.55 -1.39 6.66
N ALA A 49 -5.70 -1.98 7.51
CA ALA A 49 -6.06 -3.11 8.35
C ALA A 49 -7.19 -2.77 9.33
N PHE A 50 -7.14 -1.59 9.94
CA PHE A 50 -8.21 -1.09 10.79
C PHE A 50 -9.53 -0.98 10.02
N THR A 51 -9.49 -0.45 8.80
CA THR A 51 -10.65 -0.31 7.92
C THR A 51 -11.24 -1.67 7.56
N VAL A 52 -10.40 -2.63 7.17
CA VAL A 52 -10.80 -4.01 6.89
C VAL A 52 -11.50 -4.63 8.10
N ARG A 53 -10.91 -4.50 9.29
CA ARG A 53 -11.49 -5.04 10.53
C ARG A 53 -12.83 -4.39 10.86
N TYR A 54 -12.90 -3.06 10.72
CA TYR A 54 -14.08 -2.28 11.03
C TYR A 54 -15.26 -2.65 10.14
N PHE A 55 -15.04 -2.79 8.82
CA PHE A 55 -16.11 -3.12 7.89
C PHE A 55 -16.46 -4.61 7.86
N LEU A 56 -15.46 -5.50 7.86
CA LEU A 56 -15.68 -6.93 7.69
C LEU A 56 -15.92 -7.68 8.99
N HIS A 57 -15.83 -7.00 10.15
CA HIS A 57 -16.02 -7.59 11.48
C HIS A 57 -15.18 -8.86 11.69
N THR A 58 -13.97 -8.87 11.13
CA THR A 58 -13.08 -10.04 11.12
C THR A 58 -12.24 -10.14 12.38
N GLY A 59 -11.82 -11.37 12.71
CA GLY A 59 -10.75 -11.61 13.68
C GLY A 59 -9.43 -10.96 13.25
N THR A 60 -8.49 -10.80 14.19
CA THR A 60 -7.18 -10.17 13.95
C THR A 60 -6.40 -10.86 12.83
N THR A 61 -6.31 -12.19 12.85
CA THR A 61 -5.60 -12.98 11.83
C THR A 61 -6.20 -12.80 10.44
N ALA A 62 -7.52 -12.91 10.32
CA ALA A 62 -8.22 -12.73 9.05
C ALA A 62 -8.05 -11.29 8.51
N THR A 63 -8.09 -10.30 9.38
CA THR A 63 -7.84 -8.89 9.04
C THR A 63 -6.47 -8.72 8.38
N TYR A 64 -5.40 -9.24 9.00
CA TYR A 64 -4.06 -9.12 8.46
C TYR A 64 -3.89 -9.86 7.13
N ILE A 65 -4.45 -11.07 7.00
CA ILE A 65 -4.41 -11.83 5.74
C ILE A 65 -5.09 -11.05 4.61
N ILE A 66 -6.29 -10.52 4.86
CA ILE A 66 -7.04 -9.73 3.89
C ILE A 66 -6.26 -8.45 3.53
N THR A 67 -5.70 -7.77 4.52
CA THR A 67 -4.91 -6.54 4.31
C THR A 67 -3.70 -6.81 3.43
N ILE A 68 -2.93 -7.85 3.73
CA ILE A 68 -1.77 -8.26 2.91
C ILE A 68 -2.22 -8.63 1.50
N GLY A 69 -3.31 -9.39 1.37
CA GLY A 69 -3.91 -9.74 0.09
C GLY A 69 -4.27 -8.49 -0.74
N LEU A 70 -4.89 -7.48 -0.13
CA LEU A 70 -5.23 -6.21 -0.78
C LEU A 70 -3.97 -5.45 -1.21
N VAL A 71 -2.96 -5.34 -0.35
CA VAL A 71 -1.69 -4.67 -0.68
C VAL A 71 -1.02 -5.35 -1.88
N LEU A 72 -0.95 -6.68 -1.89
CA LEU A 72 -0.39 -7.45 -3.00
C LEU A 72 -1.20 -7.28 -4.30
N LEU A 73 -2.53 -7.25 -4.21
CA LEU A 73 -3.40 -7.01 -5.36
C LEU A 73 -3.19 -5.61 -5.94
N ILE A 74 -3.12 -4.57 -5.11
CA ILE A 74 -2.86 -3.19 -5.54
C ILE A 74 -1.49 -3.11 -6.20
N TRP A 75 -0.47 -3.69 -5.58
CA TRP A 75 0.88 -3.72 -6.13
C TRP A 75 0.95 -4.43 -7.49
N TRP A 76 0.30 -5.59 -7.61
CA TRP A 76 0.21 -6.32 -8.87
C TRP A 76 -0.45 -5.48 -9.97
N ARG A 77 -1.50 -4.74 -9.65
CA ARG A 77 -2.15 -3.82 -10.59
C ARG A 77 -1.21 -2.69 -11.02
N LEU A 78 -0.49 -2.08 -10.09
CA LEU A 78 0.51 -1.05 -10.40
C LEU A 78 1.60 -1.63 -11.32
N TYR A 79 2.14 -2.79 -10.98
CA TYR A 79 3.14 -3.48 -11.82
C TYR A 79 2.60 -3.72 -13.24
N ALA A 80 1.38 -4.24 -13.38
CA ALA A 80 0.78 -4.50 -14.69
C ALA A 80 0.63 -3.23 -15.53
N ILE A 81 0.26 -2.10 -14.91
CA ILE A 81 0.16 -0.79 -15.58
C ILE A 81 1.54 -0.36 -16.08
N PHE A 82 2.54 -0.33 -15.20
CA PHE A 82 3.89 0.08 -15.56
C PHE A 82 4.57 -0.85 -16.56
N ASN A 83 4.34 -2.16 -16.44
CA ASN A 83 4.85 -3.15 -17.37
C ASN A 83 4.23 -2.99 -18.77
N ARG A 84 3.00 -2.48 -18.87
CA ARG A 84 2.36 -2.16 -20.16
C ARG A 84 2.90 -0.87 -20.78
N ILE A 85 3.23 0.12 -19.97
CA ILE A 85 3.74 1.42 -20.42
C ILE A 85 5.18 1.31 -20.91
N TRP A 86 6.01 0.54 -20.20
CA TRP A 86 7.43 0.34 -20.52
C TRP A 86 7.72 -0.97 -21.25
N HIS A 87 6.75 -1.45 -22.03
CA HIS A 87 6.91 -2.61 -22.91
C HIS A 87 7.44 -2.20 -24.29
#